data_AF-J2V6W1-F1
#
_entry.id   AF-J2V6W1-F1
#
_cell.length_a   1.000
_cell.length_b   1.000
_cell.length_c   1.000
_cell.angle_alpha   90.00
_cell.angle_beta   90.00
_cell.angle_gamma   90.00
#
_symmetry.space_group_name_H-M   'P 1'
#
loop_
_entity.id
_entity.type
_entity.pdbx_description
1 polymer ?
#
loop_
_entity_poly.entity_id
_entity_poly.type
_entity_poly.pdbx_seq_one_letter_code
_entity_poly.pdbx_strand_id
1 'polypeptide(L)'
;WLDDACRSGRIVWTRLGAPPRAAGGPVRGTPLVLLPRRQASLWHALPAAAEVDVSPRAARVVEALRAQGALFFEELAQDARLLPVELEAVLGELVATGLVNADSFNGLRAMLQPRAQRARMDRYRHRGAGPSMEEAGRWALVRRRDDAGVVAADHAALDNGPVAPVPARAVPGRKPRIAPQTLEHVAMTLLRRYGVMFWRLLEREASWLPSWRELLPVYHRLEARGEIRGGRFVAGLSGEQFALPEAIPLLRQMRRRPAEDELVRLSAVDPLNLCGTVLEGDKVPALAGNRLLLCDGVLVAAQVAGKLVCQGEPDAALRERYRLRLAAPG
;
A
#
# COMPACT_ATOMS: atom_id res chain seq x y z
N TRP A 1 7.74 14.60 -10.13
CA TRP A 1 7.21 14.84 -8.78
C TRP A 1 7.57 13.74 -7.78
N LEU A 2 7.06 12.50 -7.90
CA LEU A 2 7.32 11.48 -6.87
C LEU A 2 8.81 11.15 -6.75
N ASP A 3 9.52 11.07 -7.88
CA ASP A 3 10.96 10.85 -7.90
C ASP A 3 11.72 12.00 -7.26
N ASP A 4 11.31 13.24 -7.52
CA ASP A 4 11.89 14.44 -6.87
C ASP A 4 11.61 14.45 -5.37
N ALA A 5 10.43 13.99 -4.94
CA ALA A 5 10.08 13.87 -3.53
C ALA A 5 10.89 12.79 -2.80
N CYS A 6 11.20 11.67 -3.48
CA CYS A 6 12.08 10.63 -2.97
C CYS A 6 13.54 11.11 -2.91
N ARG A 7 14.02 11.73 -4.00
CA ARG A 7 15.40 12.22 -4.14
C ARG A 7 15.71 13.36 -3.16
N SER A 8 14.74 14.24 -2.91
CA SER A 8 14.84 15.27 -1.86
C SER A 8 14.74 14.72 -0.44
N GLY A 9 14.47 13.42 -0.28
CA GLY A 9 14.33 12.76 1.02
C GLY A 9 13.04 13.14 1.78
N ARG A 10 12.09 13.84 1.16
CA ARG A 10 10.80 14.18 1.78
C ARG A 10 9.92 12.94 1.95
N ILE A 11 9.91 12.08 0.94
CA ILE A 11 9.12 10.85 0.91
C ILE A 11 10.05 9.66 0.79
N VAL A 12 9.67 8.55 1.40
CA VAL A 12 10.28 7.24 1.20
C VAL A 12 9.19 6.28 0.76
N TRP A 13 9.51 5.45 -0.23
CA TRP A 13 8.68 4.30 -0.60
C TRP A 13 9.23 3.04 0.06
N THR A 14 8.34 2.19 0.54
CA THR A 14 8.70 0.91 1.17
C THR A 14 7.51 -0.03 1.16
N ARG A 15 7.72 -1.29 1.55
CA ARG A 15 6.67 -2.28 1.74
C ARG A 15 6.56 -2.62 3.22
N LEU A 16 5.39 -2.38 3.80
CA LEU A 16 5.06 -2.77 5.17
C LEU A 16 4.22 -4.05 5.16
N GLY A 17 4.40 -4.91 6.17
CA GLY A 17 3.75 -6.22 6.23
C GLY A 17 4.07 -7.09 5.01
N ALA A 18 5.30 -6.99 4.50
CA ALA A 18 5.77 -7.82 3.40
C ALA A 18 5.79 -9.31 3.81
N PRO A 19 5.60 -10.24 2.87
CA PRO A 19 5.75 -11.66 3.16
C PRO A 19 7.20 -11.97 3.56
N PRO A 20 7.42 -12.97 4.45
CA PRO A 20 8.76 -13.35 4.89
C PRO A 20 9.60 -13.98 3.77
N ARG A 21 8.98 -14.44 2.68
CA ARG A 21 9.66 -14.98 1.50
C ARG A 21 9.01 -14.43 0.24
N ALA A 22 9.83 -14.09 -0.76
CA ALA A 22 9.33 -13.67 -2.06
C ALA A 22 8.97 -14.90 -2.92
N ALA A 23 7.81 -14.86 -3.57
CA ALA A 23 7.46 -15.78 -4.65
C ALA A 23 7.98 -15.30 -6.03
N GLY A 24 8.54 -14.08 -6.08
CA GLY A 24 9.02 -13.40 -7.28
C GLY A 24 9.19 -11.90 -7.03
N GLY A 25 9.53 -11.16 -8.10
CA GLY A 25 9.67 -9.69 -8.05
C GLY A 25 8.33 -8.95 -7.92
N PRO A 26 8.35 -7.63 -7.70
CA PRO A 26 7.15 -6.84 -7.55
C PRO A 26 6.33 -6.81 -8.85
N VAL A 27 5.02 -6.99 -8.70
CA VAL A 27 4.01 -6.80 -9.74
C VAL A 27 3.22 -5.52 -9.50
N ARG A 28 2.42 -5.06 -10.46
CA ARG A 28 1.64 -3.80 -10.35
C ARG A 28 0.71 -3.75 -9.13
N GLY A 29 0.26 -4.91 -8.64
CA GLY A 29 -0.56 -5.02 -7.43
C GLY A 29 0.24 -5.14 -6.13
N THR A 30 1.57 -4.98 -6.17
CA THR A 30 2.41 -5.06 -4.96
C THR A 30 2.06 -3.91 -4.03
N PRO A 31 1.62 -4.19 -2.79
CA PRO A 31 1.24 -3.13 -1.86
C PRO A 31 2.49 -2.36 -1.43
N LEU A 32 2.49 -1.06 -1.64
CA LEU A 32 3.56 -0.14 -1.26
C LEU A 32 2.98 1.02 -0.47
N VAL A 33 3.78 1.55 0.43
CA VAL A 33 3.44 2.76 1.18
C VAL A 33 4.40 3.88 0.80
N LEU A 34 3.84 5.08 0.65
CA LEU A 34 4.60 6.32 0.48
C LEU A 34 4.48 7.10 1.78
N LEU A 35 5.61 7.28 2.47
CA LEU A 35 5.64 7.84 3.81
C LEU A 35 6.50 9.10 3.85
N PRO A 36 6.12 10.14 4.60
CA PRO A 36 7.05 11.19 4.96
C PRO A 36 8.25 10.57 5.70
N ARG A 37 9.47 10.83 5.23
CA ARG A 37 10.68 10.17 5.75
C ARG A 37 10.84 10.35 7.27
N ARG A 38 10.46 11.53 7.78
CA ARG A 38 10.44 11.87 9.22
C ARG A 38 9.55 10.97 10.09
N GLN A 39 8.55 10.32 9.49
CA GLN A 39 7.59 9.47 10.19
C GLN A 39 7.80 7.98 9.89
N ALA A 40 8.74 7.62 8.99
CA ALA A 40 8.94 6.25 8.53
C ALA A 40 9.17 5.26 9.67
N SER A 41 9.93 5.66 10.72
CA SER A 41 10.19 4.82 11.89
C SER A 41 8.93 4.43 12.65
N LEU A 42 7.94 5.33 12.75
CA LEU A 42 6.66 5.05 13.41
C LEU A 42 5.90 3.93 12.68
N TRP A 43 5.91 3.98 11.35
CA TRP A 43 5.23 2.97 10.52
C TRP A 43 5.98 1.64 10.49
N HIS A 44 7.31 1.66 10.45
CA HIS A 44 8.13 0.44 10.53
C HIS A 44 8.03 -0.28 11.88
N ALA A 45 7.57 0.40 12.93
CA ALA A 45 7.33 -0.21 14.23
C ALA A 45 6.05 -1.06 14.31
N LEU A 46 5.17 -0.99 13.30
CA LEU A 46 3.85 -1.63 13.32
C LEU A 46 3.88 -3.11 12.93
N PRO A 47 4.47 -3.52 11.78
CA PRO A 47 4.51 -4.93 11.42
C PRO A 47 5.32 -5.73 12.46
N ALA A 48 4.90 -6.97 12.73
CA ALA A 48 5.68 -7.87 13.57
C ALA A 48 7.05 -8.12 12.93
N ALA A 49 8.10 -8.14 13.75
CA ALA A 49 9.40 -8.61 13.30
C ALA A 49 9.27 -10.09 12.92
N ALA A 50 9.64 -10.40 11.69
CA ALA A 50 9.68 -11.76 11.16
C ALA A 50 11.03 -11.95 10.48
N GLU A 51 11.60 -13.14 10.63
CA GLU A 51 12.76 -13.55 9.84
C GLU A 51 12.35 -13.57 8.36
N VAL A 52 13.18 -12.94 7.52
CA VAL A 52 12.98 -12.92 6.08
C VAL A 52 13.93 -13.91 5.42
N ASP A 53 13.35 -14.85 4.71
CA ASP A 53 14.02 -15.87 3.91
C ASP A 53 14.31 -15.32 2.51
N VAL A 54 15.59 -15.16 2.20
CA VAL A 54 16.08 -14.61 0.92
C VAL A 54 17.04 -15.57 0.23
N SER A 55 17.11 -15.50 -1.09
CA SER A 55 18.08 -16.27 -1.87
C SER A 55 19.52 -15.92 -1.47
N PRO A 56 20.51 -16.82 -1.63
CA PRO A 56 21.90 -16.50 -1.29
C PRO A 56 22.49 -15.34 -2.10
N ARG A 57 22.00 -15.11 -3.32
CA ARG A 57 22.36 -13.92 -4.10
C ARG A 57 21.82 -12.64 -3.46
N ALA A 58 20.59 -12.68 -2.96
CA ALA A 58 19.99 -11.59 -2.22
C ALA A 58 20.67 -11.35 -0.86
N ALA A 59 21.09 -12.42 -0.17
CA ALA A 59 21.90 -12.30 1.05
C ALA A 59 23.21 -11.54 0.80
N ARG A 60 23.94 -11.84 -0.29
CA ARG A 60 25.16 -11.11 -0.67
C ARG A 60 24.92 -9.61 -0.92
N VAL A 61 23.80 -9.26 -1.56
CA VAL A 61 23.40 -7.85 -1.76
C VAL A 61 23.08 -7.18 -0.42
N VAL A 62 22.38 -7.86 0.48
CA VAL A 62 22.11 -7.36 1.83
C VAL A 62 23.40 -7.14 2.61
N GLU A 63 24.36 -8.06 2.53
CA GLU A 63 25.68 -7.92 3.16
C GLU A 63 26.47 -6.72 2.61
N ALA A 64 26.51 -6.56 1.29
CA ALA A 64 27.16 -5.40 0.66
C ALA A 64 26.57 -4.07 1.18
N LEU A 65 25.23 -3.97 1.22
CA LEU A 65 24.53 -2.79 1.73
C LEU A 65 24.70 -2.59 3.25
N ARG A 66 24.87 -3.66 4.04
CA ARG A 66 25.20 -3.57 5.47
C ARG A 66 26.61 -3.02 5.68
N ALA A 67 27.57 -3.50 4.90
CA ALA A 67 28.98 -3.14 5.03
C ALA A 67 29.26 -1.72 4.55
N GLN A 68 28.66 -1.31 3.43
CA GLN A 68 29.01 -0.06 2.74
C GLN A 68 27.92 1.01 2.80
N GLY A 69 26.72 0.66 3.25
CA GLY A 69 25.57 1.55 3.26
C GLY A 69 24.88 1.61 1.91
N ALA A 70 24.40 2.80 1.53
CA ALA A 70 23.59 2.96 0.32
C ALA A 70 24.46 3.09 -0.93
N LEU A 71 24.27 2.20 -1.90
CA LEU A 71 25.09 2.09 -3.12
C LEU A 71 24.26 2.30 -4.38
N PHE A 72 24.85 2.87 -5.44
CA PHE A 72 24.24 2.90 -6.77
C PHE A 72 24.20 1.49 -7.39
N PHE A 73 23.38 1.32 -8.44
CA PHE A 73 23.17 0.02 -9.07
C PHE A 73 24.47 -0.63 -9.58
N GLU A 74 25.33 0.13 -10.26
CA GLU A 74 26.61 -0.38 -10.79
C GLU A 74 27.61 -0.75 -9.69
N GLU A 75 27.71 0.06 -8.63
CA GLU A 75 28.56 -0.22 -7.47
C GLU A 75 28.11 -1.53 -6.80
N LEU A 76 26.79 -1.67 -6.60
CA LEU A 76 26.20 -2.85 -6.00
C LEU A 76 26.40 -4.11 -6.86
N ALA A 77 26.36 -3.98 -8.20
CA ALA A 77 26.63 -5.09 -9.12
C ALA A 77 28.08 -5.57 -9.01
N GLN A 78 29.02 -4.63 -8.91
CA GLN A 78 30.44 -4.93 -8.74
C GLN A 78 30.72 -5.60 -7.39
N ASP A 79 30.23 -5.00 -6.29
CA ASP A 79 30.47 -5.49 -4.92
C ASP A 79 29.82 -6.85 -4.67
N ALA A 80 28.56 -7.00 -5.09
CA ALA A 80 27.85 -8.27 -4.99
C ALA A 80 28.28 -9.27 -6.08
N ARG A 81 29.20 -8.92 -6.99
CA ARG A 81 29.63 -9.72 -8.16
C ARG A 81 28.45 -10.42 -8.85
N LEU A 82 27.48 -9.62 -9.29
CA LEU A 82 26.29 -10.06 -10.00
C LEU A 82 26.25 -9.39 -11.37
N LEU A 83 25.73 -10.11 -12.38
CA LEU A 83 25.40 -9.48 -13.65
C LEU A 83 24.21 -8.52 -13.48
N PRO A 84 24.08 -7.45 -14.28
CA PRO A 84 22.97 -6.49 -14.16
C PRO A 84 21.57 -7.12 -14.14
N VAL A 85 21.33 -8.12 -15.00
CA VAL A 85 20.05 -8.83 -15.06
C VAL A 85 19.78 -9.63 -13.78
N GLU A 86 20.83 -10.21 -13.19
CA GLU A 86 20.73 -10.94 -11.93
C GLU A 86 20.47 -9.98 -10.76
N LEU A 87 21.15 -8.84 -10.74
CA LEU A 87 20.93 -7.80 -9.73
C LEU A 87 19.52 -7.22 -9.81
N GLU A 88 18.96 -7.01 -11.01
CA GLU A 88 17.56 -6.58 -11.16
C GLU A 88 16.59 -7.60 -10.53
N ALA A 89 16.79 -8.89 -10.78
CA ALA A 89 15.96 -9.95 -10.21
C ALA A 89 16.09 -10.01 -8.67
N VAL A 90 17.31 -9.91 -8.16
CA VAL A 90 17.62 -9.89 -6.71
C VAL A 90 17.01 -8.66 -6.03
N LEU A 91 17.15 -7.47 -6.61
CA LEU A 91 16.53 -6.27 -6.07
C LEU A 91 14.99 -6.35 -6.14
N GLY A 92 14.44 -6.99 -7.16
CA GLY A 92 13.02 -7.34 -7.20
C GLY A 92 12.59 -8.22 -6.03
N GLU A 93 13.34 -9.28 -5.72
CA GLU A 93 13.10 -10.14 -4.56
C GLU A 93 13.14 -9.34 -3.25
N LEU A 94 14.18 -8.53 -3.06
CA LEU A 94 14.39 -7.71 -1.85
C LEU A 94 13.32 -6.61 -1.69
N VAL A 95 12.85 -6.02 -2.79
CA VAL A 95 11.72 -5.09 -2.78
C VAL A 95 10.42 -5.83 -2.43
N ALA A 96 10.21 -7.03 -2.97
CA ALA A 96 9.04 -7.83 -2.68
C ALA A 96 8.99 -8.26 -1.20
N THR A 97 10.12 -8.54 -0.56
CA THR A 97 10.22 -8.78 0.89
C THR A 97 10.32 -7.48 1.71
N GLY A 98 10.37 -6.32 1.06
CA GLY A 98 10.42 -4.99 1.68
C GLY A 98 11.73 -4.66 2.39
N LEU A 99 12.82 -5.36 2.08
CA LEU A 99 14.13 -5.21 2.71
C LEU A 99 14.92 -4.03 2.17
N VAL A 100 14.68 -3.64 0.92
CA VAL A 100 15.38 -2.52 0.27
C VAL A 100 14.41 -1.47 -0.24
N ASN A 101 14.92 -0.25 -0.36
CA ASN A 101 14.32 0.85 -1.11
C ASN A 101 15.40 1.57 -1.92
N ALA A 102 15.01 2.61 -2.66
CA ALA A 102 15.92 3.45 -3.40
C ALA A 102 15.56 4.94 -3.30
N ASP A 103 16.51 5.82 -3.60
CA ASP A 103 16.33 7.28 -3.59
C ASP A 103 15.32 7.77 -4.65
N SER A 104 14.96 6.96 -5.64
CA SER A 104 13.97 7.26 -6.69
C SER A 104 12.92 6.16 -6.82
N PHE A 105 11.75 6.49 -7.36
CA PHE A 105 10.71 5.50 -7.66
C PHE A 105 10.91 4.85 -9.05
N ASN A 106 11.84 5.39 -9.86
CA ASN A 106 12.16 4.87 -11.19
C ASN A 106 12.59 3.41 -11.20
N GLY A 107 13.44 2.97 -10.26
CA GLY A 107 13.90 1.58 -10.19
C GLY A 107 12.74 0.59 -10.05
N LEU A 108 11.79 0.90 -9.17
CA LEU A 108 10.57 0.12 -9.05
C LEU A 108 9.71 0.19 -10.32
N ARG A 109 9.55 1.37 -10.94
CA ARG A 109 8.79 1.47 -12.21
C ARG A 109 9.39 0.59 -13.29
N ALA A 110 10.72 0.51 -13.38
CA ALA A 110 11.41 -0.38 -14.32
C ALA A 110 11.04 -1.86 -14.06
N MET A 111 11.00 -2.28 -12.78
CA MET A 111 10.57 -3.63 -12.39
C MET A 111 9.09 -3.92 -12.72
N LEU A 112 8.21 -2.92 -12.65
CA LEU A 112 6.77 -3.10 -12.89
C LEU A 112 6.37 -3.16 -14.37
N GLN A 113 7.29 -2.92 -15.29
CA GLN A 113 7.00 -2.98 -16.73
C GLN A 113 6.85 -4.42 -17.22
N PRO A 114 5.81 -4.74 -18.02
CA PRO A 114 5.68 -6.04 -18.66
C PRO A 114 6.89 -6.36 -19.53
N ARG A 115 7.37 -7.62 -19.50
CA ARG A 115 8.54 -8.06 -20.29
C ARG A 115 8.44 -7.71 -21.79
N ALA A 116 7.25 -7.82 -22.39
CA ALA A 116 7.00 -7.43 -23.78
C ALA A 116 7.21 -5.92 -24.05
N GLN A 117 6.91 -5.08 -23.06
CA GLN A 117 7.12 -3.63 -23.15
C GLN A 117 8.59 -3.26 -22.92
N ARG A 118 9.31 -4.02 -22.07
CA ARG A 118 10.76 -3.85 -21.85
C ARG A 118 11.55 -4.07 -23.14
N ALA A 119 11.30 -5.16 -23.87
CA ALA A 119 11.97 -5.43 -25.16
C ALA A 119 11.69 -4.37 -26.23
N ARG A 120 10.50 -3.76 -26.22
CA ARG A 120 10.16 -2.64 -27.12
C ARG A 120 10.90 -1.35 -26.71
N MET A 121 11.06 -1.12 -25.41
CA MET A 121 11.77 0.04 -24.87
C MET A 121 13.29 -0.09 -24.89
N ASP A 122 13.87 -1.29 -24.96
CA ASP A 122 15.33 -1.46 -25.15
C ASP A 122 15.83 -0.76 -26.42
N ARG A 123 15.00 -0.70 -27.47
CA ARG A 123 15.27 0.12 -28.68
C ARG A 123 15.19 1.63 -28.45
N TYR A 124 14.44 2.08 -27.44
CA TYR A 124 14.29 3.49 -27.04
C TYR A 124 15.28 3.91 -25.93
N ARG A 125 15.85 2.96 -25.18
CA ARG A 125 16.86 3.22 -24.14
C ARG A 125 18.13 3.89 -24.69
N HIS A 126 18.46 3.66 -25.95
CA HIS A 126 19.55 4.36 -26.66
C HIS A 126 19.29 5.88 -26.83
N ARG A 127 18.06 6.37 -26.57
CA ARG A 127 17.70 7.79 -26.54
C ARG A 127 17.42 8.32 -25.12
N GLY A 128 17.76 7.57 -24.07
CA GLY A 128 17.53 7.98 -22.68
C GLY A 128 16.04 8.06 -22.28
N ALA A 129 15.16 7.36 -22.99
CA ALA A 129 13.72 7.45 -22.78
C ALA A 129 13.17 6.25 -22.00
N GLY A 130 12.77 6.48 -20.73
CA GLY A 130 11.99 5.56 -19.91
C GLY A 130 12.69 5.10 -18.62
N PRO A 131 11.96 4.60 -17.62
CA PRO A 131 12.54 4.23 -16.33
C PRO A 131 13.58 3.11 -16.50
N SER A 132 14.77 3.36 -15.98
CA SER A 132 15.86 2.39 -15.89
C SER A 132 16.17 2.04 -14.43
N MET A 133 16.89 0.94 -14.27
CA MET A 133 17.34 0.50 -12.96
C MET A 133 18.49 1.38 -12.42
N GLU A 134 19.31 1.93 -13.31
CA GLU A 134 20.39 2.87 -13.02
C GLU A 134 19.88 4.22 -12.51
N GLU A 135 18.72 4.67 -13.00
CA GLU A 135 18.06 5.91 -12.54
C GLU A 135 17.33 5.77 -11.19
N ALA A 136 17.42 4.60 -10.54
CA ALA A 136 16.88 4.39 -9.21
C ALA A 136 17.60 5.22 -8.12
N GLY A 137 18.80 5.74 -8.43
CA GLY A 137 19.68 6.36 -7.44
C GLY A 137 20.34 5.29 -6.57
N ARG A 138 20.57 5.61 -5.29
CA ARG A 138 21.18 4.66 -4.35
C ARG A 138 20.13 3.72 -3.79
N TRP A 139 20.45 2.44 -3.79
CA TRP A 139 19.73 1.38 -3.09
C TRP A 139 20.18 1.33 -1.64
N ALA A 140 19.24 1.19 -0.72
CA ALA A 140 19.53 1.16 0.70
C ALA A 140 18.67 0.11 1.40
N LEU A 141 19.18 -0.41 2.52
CA LEU A 141 18.39 -1.24 3.42
C LEU A 141 17.33 -0.40 4.12
N VAL A 142 16.12 -0.96 4.16
CA VAL A 142 15.02 -0.41 4.95
C VAL A 142 15.37 -0.58 6.42
N ARG A 143 15.47 0.53 7.15
CA ARG A 143 15.68 0.51 8.60
C ARG A 143 14.44 -0.05 9.29
N ARG A 144 14.52 -1.33 9.65
CA ARG A 144 13.52 -2.03 10.47
C ARG A 144 13.93 -1.97 11.93
N ARG A 145 13.02 -2.38 12.82
CA ARG A 145 13.40 -2.70 14.21
C ARG A 145 14.53 -3.72 14.17
N ASP A 146 15.51 -3.55 15.05
CA ASP A 146 16.77 -4.32 15.08
C ASP A 146 16.55 -5.84 15.24
N ASP A 147 15.35 -6.26 15.65
CA ASP A 147 14.96 -7.66 15.85
C ASP A 147 14.65 -8.44 14.54
N ALA A 148 14.63 -7.79 13.37
CA ALA A 148 14.33 -8.45 12.10
C ALA A 148 15.57 -9.11 11.48
N GLY A 149 15.73 -10.42 11.70
CA GLY A 149 16.77 -11.24 11.07
C GLY A 149 16.56 -11.44 9.57
N VAL A 150 17.66 -11.50 8.80
CA VAL A 150 17.66 -11.95 7.41
C VAL A 150 18.38 -13.30 7.39
N VAL A 151 17.70 -14.33 6.90
CA VAL A 151 18.23 -15.69 6.79
C VAL A 151 18.36 -16.06 5.32
N ALA A 152 19.48 -16.69 4.95
CA ALA A 152 19.69 -17.18 3.59
C ALA A 152 19.00 -18.53 3.43
N ALA A 153 18.17 -18.67 2.39
CA ALA A 153 17.50 -19.91 2.04
C ALA A 153 18.55 -20.99 1.72
N ASP A 154 18.47 -22.15 2.38
CA ASP A 154 19.26 -23.31 1.98
C ASP A 154 18.81 -23.80 0.59
N HIS A 155 19.78 -23.99 -0.31
CA HIS A 155 19.58 -24.33 -1.73
C HIS A 155 18.85 -25.67 -1.98
N ALA A 156 18.57 -26.48 -0.97
CA ALA A 156 18.04 -27.84 -1.13
C ALA A 156 16.57 -27.92 -1.61
N ALA A 157 15.88 -26.80 -1.80
CA ALA A 157 14.45 -26.76 -2.15
C ALA A 157 14.14 -26.15 -3.54
N LEU A 158 15.09 -26.17 -4.48
CA LEU A 158 14.92 -25.66 -5.86
C LEU A 158 14.64 -26.76 -6.90
N ASP A 159 14.23 -27.97 -6.49
CA ASP A 159 13.63 -28.90 -7.45
C ASP A 159 12.17 -28.52 -7.68
N ASN A 160 11.73 -28.49 -8.95
CA ASN A 160 10.48 -27.90 -9.46
C ASN A 160 9.19 -28.67 -9.06
N GLY A 161 9.08 -29.13 -7.81
CA GLY A 161 7.84 -29.61 -7.20
C GLY A 161 7.06 -28.49 -6.50
N PRO A 162 5.76 -28.66 -6.20
CA PRO A 162 5.04 -27.76 -5.33
C PRO A 162 5.68 -27.81 -3.93
N VAL A 163 6.55 -26.85 -3.64
CA VAL A 163 7.19 -26.70 -2.33
C VAL A 163 6.10 -26.40 -1.32
N ALA A 164 5.80 -27.38 -0.46
CA ALA A 164 4.93 -27.17 0.69
C ALA A 164 5.47 -25.97 1.49
N PRO A 165 4.61 -25.04 1.97
CA PRO A 165 5.06 -23.87 2.69
C PRO A 165 5.81 -24.33 3.94
N VAL A 166 7.13 -24.16 3.95
CA VAL A 166 7.93 -24.26 5.17
C VAL A 166 7.33 -23.20 6.11
N PRO A 167 6.81 -23.57 7.29
CA PRO A 167 6.24 -22.59 8.20
C PRO A 167 7.36 -21.62 8.57
N ALA A 168 7.16 -20.34 8.27
CA ALA A 168 8.01 -19.28 8.79
C ALA A 168 8.20 -19.54 10.28
N ARG A 169 9.45 -19.68 10.73
CA ARG A 169 9.78 -19.85 12.15
C ARG A 169 9.41 -18.55 12.85
N ALA A 170 8.15 -18.43 13.22
CA ALA A 170 7.71 -17.40 14.13
C ALA A 170 8.33 -17.74 15.47
N VAL A 171 9.41 -17.04 15.84
CA VAL A 171 9.83 -16.98 17.25
C VAL A 171 8.57 -16.57 18.02
N PRO A 172 8.10 -17.34 19.02
CA PRO A 172 6.90 -17.02 19.79
C PRO A 172 7.20 -15.82 20.70
N GLY A 173 7.32 -14.64 20.09
CA GLY A 173 7.48 -13.36 20.76
C GLY A 173 6.10 -12.75 20.98
N ARG A 174 5.82 -12.38 22.23
CA ARG A 174 4.68 -11.52 22.61
C ARG A 174 4.63 -10.33 21.61
N LYS A 175 3.47 -10.09 20.97
CA LYS A 175 3.31 -8.94 20.05
C LYS A 175 3.95 -7.70 20.69
N PRO A 176 4.99 -7.11 20.09
CA PRO A 176 5.73 -6.04 20.73
C PRO A 176 4.77 -4.87 21.00
N ARG A 177 4.77 -4.37 22.24
CA ARG A 177 3.89 -3.26 22.62
C ARG A 177 4.19 -2.06 21.72
N ILE A 178 3.18 -1.60 20.98
CA ILE A 178 3.31 -0.43 20.11
C ILE A 178 3.43 0.81 21.00
N ALA A 179 4.39 1.69 20.71
CA ALA A 179 4.61 2.90 21.49
C ALA A 179 3.36 3.80 21.44
N PRO A 180 2.98 4.48 22.55
CA PRO A 180 1.79 5.33 22.57
C PRO A 180 1.79 6.41 21.49
N GLN A 181 2.94 7.03 21.20
CA GLN A 181 3.04 8.05 20.15
C GLN A 181 2.78 7.46 18.76
N THR A 182 3.21 6.22 18.51
CA THR A 182 2.94 5.52 17.25
C THR A 182 1.44 5.23 17.09
N LEU A 183 0.77 4.77 18.15
CA LEU A 183 -0.68 4.54 18.12
C LEU A 183 -1.46 5.84 17.87
N GLU A 184 -1.08 6.94 18.54
CA GLU A 184 -1.68 8.26 18.34
C GLU A 184 -1.48 8.77 16.91
N HIS A 185 -0.26 8.61 16.36
CA HIS A 185 0.03 8.97 14.96
C HIS A 185 -0.83 8.17 13.97
N VAL A 186 -1.00 6.87 14.18
CA VAL A 186 -1.87 6.03 13.34
C VAL A 186 -3.33 6.44 13.47
N ALA A 187 -3.84 6.61 14.70
CA ALA A 187 -5.21 7.05 14.97
C ALA A 187 -5.53 8.37 14.26
N MET A 188 -4.66 9.37 14.38
CA MET A 188 -4.83 10.66 13.70
C MET A 188 -4.68 10.57 12.20
N THR A 189 -3.84 9.66 11.68
CA THR A 189 -3.73 9.44 10.22
C THR A 189 -5.03 8.86 9.66
N LEU A 190 -5.65 7.90 10.35
CA LEU A 190 -6.93 7.32 9.96
C LEU A 190 -8.06 8.36 10.03
N LEU A 191 -8.12 9.14 11.12
CA LEU A 191 -9.08 10.24 11.24
C LEU A 191 -8.93 11.29 10.14
N ARG A 192 -7.70 11.70 9.81
CA ARG A 192 -7.45 12.65 8.70
C ARG A 192 -7.83 12.09 7.34
N ARG A 193 -7.77 10.77 7.16
CA ARG A 193 -8.15 10.10 5.91
C ARG A 193 -9.67 10.04 5.74
N TYR A 194 -10.40 9.68 6.80
CA TYR A 194 -11.83 9.39 6.71
C TYR A 194 -12.75 10.48 7.27
N GLY A 195 -12.23 11.40 8.09
CA GLY A 195 -13.01 12.37 8.86
C GLY A 195 -13.72 11.77 10.07
N VAL A 196 -14.33 10.59 9.90
CA VAL A 196 -14.97 9.79 10.95
C VAL A 196 -14.36 8.39 10.97
N MET A 197 -14.02 7.89 12.16
CA MET A 197 -13.47 6.55 12.38
C MET A 197 -14.36 5.70 13.29
N PHE A 198 -14.48 4.43 12.93
CA PHE A 198 -15.13 3.37 13.70
C PHE A 198 -14.55 2.02 13.29
N TRP A 199 -14.78 0.98 14.09
CA TRP A 199 -14.10 -0.31 13.96
C TRP A 199 -14.25 -0.96 12.56
N ARG A 200 -15.43 -0.86 11.93
CA ARG A 200 -15.71 -1.47 10.61
C ARG A 200 -14.88 -0.84 9.48
N LEU A 201 -14.51 0.44 9.58
CA LEU A 201 -13.63 1.07 8.59
C LEU A 201 -12.22 0.49 8.61
N LEU A 202 -11.78 -0.01 9.76
CA LEU A 202 -10.46 -0.65 9.88
C LEU A 202 -10.36 -1.93 9.05
N GLU A 203 -11.48 -2.57 8.70
CA GLU A 203 -11.49 -3.73 7.79
C GLU A 203 -11.03 -3.39 6.37
N ARG A 204 -11.04 -2.11 5.99
CA ARG A 204 -10.54 -1.61 4.70
C ARG A 204 -9.06 -1.29 4.73
N GLU A 205 -8.48 -1.26 5.92
CA GLU A 205 -7.09 -0.92 6.14
C GLU A 205 -6.21 -2.16 6.16
N ALA A 206 -4.89 -1.94 6.08
CA ALA A 206 -3.94 -3.03 6.07
C ALA A 206 -3.95 -3.84 7.37
N SER A 207 -3.87 -5.16 7.28
CA SER A 207 -3.96 -6.09 8.42
C SER A 207 -2.82 -5.96 9.44
N TRP A 208 -1.71 -5.32 9.07
CA TRP A 208 -0.59 -5.02 9.97
C TRP A 208 -0.80 -3.75 10.80
N LEU A 209 -1.91 -3.03 10.61
CA LEU A 209 -2.27 -1.90 11.48
C LEU A 209 -2.74 -2.36 12.86
N PRO A 210 -2.63 -1.48 13.90
CA PRO A 210 -3.15 -1.77 15.23
C PRO A 210 -4.64 -2.10 15.20
N SER A 211 -5.05 -3.04 16.05
CA SER A 211 -6.46 -3.42 16.17
C SER A 211 -7.33 -2.28 16.75
N TRP A 212 -8.64 -2.33 16.53
CA TRP A 212 -9.57 -1.36 17.13
C TRP A 212 -9.43 -1.29 18.66
N ARG A 213 -9.18 -2.42 19.31
CA ARG A 213 -8.96 -2.50 20.76
C ARG A 213 -7.73 -1.72 21.23
N GLU A 214 -6.68 -1.65 20.40
CA GLU A 214 -5.47 -0.88 20.70
C GLU A 214 -5.66 0.62 20.41
N LEU A 215 -6.49 0.97 19.44
CA LEU A 215 -6.78 2.35 19.06
C LEU A 215 -7.84 3.02 19.95
N LEU A 216 -8.79 2.26 20.49
CA LEU A 216 -9.92 2.79 21.26
C LEU A 216 -9.48 3.65 22.47
N PRO A 217 -8.53 3.22 23.34
CA PRO A 217 -8.05 4.04 24.44
C PRO A 217 -7.37 5.34 23.98
N VAL A 218 -6.81 5.35 22.77
CA VAL A 218 -6.20 6.54 22.18
C VAL A 218 -7.28 7.52 21.75
N TYR A 219 -8.34 7.03 21.09
CA TYR A 219 -9.48 7.88 20.73
C TYR A 219 -10.19 8.47 21.96
N HIS A 220 -10.40 7.70 23.02
CA HIS A 220 -10.93 8.23 24.29
C HIS A 220 -10.04 9.33 24.88
N ARG A 221 -8.71 9.17 24.80
CA ARG A 221 -7.78 10.20 25.28
C ARG A 221 -7.84 11.47 24.43
N LEU A 222 -7.90 11.34 23.11
CA LEU A 222 -8.02 12.47 22.19
C LEU A 222 -9.36 13.19 22.37
N GLU A 223 -10.44 12.45 22.65
CA GLU A 223 -11.76 13.01 22.97
C GLU A 223 -11.73 13.77 24.31
N ALA A 224 -11.14 13.18 25.35
CA ALA A 224 -10.99 13.83 26.65
C ALA A 224 -10.16 15.13 26.58
N ARG A 225 -9.21 15.21 25.64
CA ARG A 225 -8.46 16.43 25.32
C ARG A 225 -9.25 17.44 24.48
N GLY A 226 -10.41 17.05 23.95
CA GLY A 226 -11.23 17.88 23.07
C GLY A 226 -10.72 18.01 21.65
N GLU A 227 -9.71 17.22 21.25
CA GLU A 227 -9.14 17.22 19.90
C GLU A 227 -10.09 16.57 18.87
N ILE A 228 -10.90 15.61 19.33
CA ILE A 228 -11.89 14.90 18.53
C ILE A 228 -13.21 14.82 19.28
N ARG A 229 -14.28 14.35 18.61
CA ARG A 229 -15.60 14.18 19.20
C ARG A 229 -16.06 12.74 19.06
N GLY A 230 -16.42 12.10 20.17
CA GLY A 230 -17.16 10.84 20.17
C GLY A 230 -18.65 11.07 19.89
N GLY A 231 -19.30 10.07 19.27
CA GLY A 231 -20.73 10.14 19.02
C GLY A 231 -21.23 9.09 18.03
N ARG A 232 -22.36 9.40 17.40
CA ARG A 232 -22.97 8.63 16.32
C ARG A 232 -23.14 9.55 15.11
N PHE A 233 -22.27 9.38 14.12
CA PHE A 233 -22.24 10.22 12.92
C PHE A 233 -22.78 9.49 11.70
N VAL A 234 -22.58 8.17 11.63
CA VAL A 234 -23.06 7.30 10.55
C VAL A 234 -24.14 6.35 11.11
N ALA A 235 -25.31 6.35 10.47
CA ALA A 235 -26.43 5.48 10.82
C ALA A 235 -26.19 4.02 10.38
N GLY A 236 -26.89 3.05 10.99
CA GLY A 236 -26.81 1.64 10.61
C GLY A 236 -25.54 0.90 11.07
N LEU A 237 -24.62 1.59 11.75
CA LEU A 237 -23.36 1.03 12.23
C LEU A 237 -23.30 1.03 13.75
N SER A 238 -22.95 -0.13 14.32
CA SER A 238 -22.80 -0.33 15.76
C SER A 238 -21.40 0.06 16.24
N GLY A 239 -21.30 0.35 17.53
CA GLY A 239 -20.04 0.71 18.19
C GLY A 239 -19.76 2.21 18.21
N GLU A 240 -18.77 2.59 19.02
CA GLU A 240 -18.32 3.96 19.17
C GLU A 240 -17.74 4.51 17.87
N GLN A 241 -18.01 5.79 17.60
CA GLN A 241 -17.51 6.50 16.44
C GLN A 241 -16.85 7.79 16.91
N PHE A 242 -15.74 8.15 16.27
CA PHE A 242 -14.98 9.35 16.58
C PHE A 242 -14.80 10.18 15.32
N ALA A 243 -15.04 11.48 15.41
CA ALA A 243 -14.93 12.40 14.28
C ALA A 243 -13.96 13.54 14.58
N LEU A 244 -13.27 13.99 13.53
CA LEU A 244 -12.60 15.28 13.55
C LEU A 244 -13.63 16.41 13.71
N PRO A 245 -13.38 17.43 14.54
CA PRO A 245 -14.31 18.55 14.73
C PRO A 245 -14.71 19.22 13.41
N GLU A 246 -13.78 19.35 12.48
CA GLU A 246 -13.98 19.92 11.14
C GLU A 246 -14.87 19.06 10.21
N ALA A 247 -14.97 17.74 10.46
CA ALA A 247 -15.80 16.86 9.64
C ALA A 247 -17.30 17.01 9.98
N ILE A 248 -17.64 17.35 11.23
CA ILE A 248 -19.02 17.46 11.70
C ILE A 248 -19.85 18.51 10.95
N PRO A 249 -19.40 19.76 10.75
CA PRO A 249 -20.17 20.74 9.98
C PRO A 249 -20.35 20.31 8.52
N LEU A 250 -19.35 19.67 7.91
CA LEU A 250 -19.44 19.13 6.55
C LEU A 250 -20.53 18.05 6.45
N LEU A 251 -20.58 17.12 7.39
CA LEU A 251 -21.64 16.09 7.44
C LEU A 251 -23.03 16.70 7.61
N ARG A 252 -23.16 17.73 8.45
CA ARG A 252 -24.43 18.45 8.64
C ARG A 252 -24.86 19.19 7.39
N GLN A 253 -23.92 19.77 6.65
CA GLN A 253 -24.17 20.45 5.38
C GLN A 253 -24.61 19.44 4.31
N MET A 254 -23.90 18.31 4.17
CA MET A 254 -24.27 17.25 3.24
C MET A 254 -25.67 16.70 3.51
N ARG A 255 -26.05 16.49 4.77
CA ARG A 255 -27.40 16.03 5.15
C ARG A 255 -28.52 17.01 4.72
N ARG A 256 -28.21 18.30 4.57
CA ARG A 256 -29.18 19.34 4.16
C ARG A 256 -29.19 19.56 2.65
N ARG A 257 -28.19 19.03 1.91
CA ARG A 257 -28.10 19.20 0.46
C ARG A 257 -29.23 18.37 -0.19
N PRO A 258 -29.99 18.94 -1.13
CA PRO A 258 -30.95 18.16 -1.90
C PRO A 258 -30.21 17.11 -2.76
N ALA A 259 -30.89 16.00 -3.08
CA ALA A 259 -30.40 15.06 -4.06
C ALA A 259 -30.40 15.73 -5.44
N GLU A 260 -29.26 15.71 -6.12
CA GLU A 260 -29.02 16.36 -7.42
C GLU A 260 -28.72 15.32 -8.52
N ASP A 261 -28.84 14.03 -8.20
CA ASP A 261 -28.45 12.90 -9.06
C ASP A 261 -27.00 13.04 -9.56
N GLU A 262 -26.11 13.52 -8.69
CA GLU A 262 -24.73 13.82 -9.03
C GLU A 262 -23.93 12.52 -9.19
N LEU A 263 -23.46 12.27 -10.42
CA LEU A 263 -22.68 11.09 -10.75
C LEU A 263 -21.18 11.30 -10.55
N VAL A 264 -20.67 10.74 -9.45
CA VAL A 264 -19.25 10.75 -9.07
C VAL A 264 -18.60 9.42 -9.44
N ARG A 265 -17.56 9.49 -10.25
CA ARG A 265 -16.74 8.32 -10.58
C ARG A 265 -15.54 8.25 -9.65
N LEU A 266 -15.34 7.10 -9.02
CA LEU A 266 -14.17 6.82 -8.17
C LEU A 266 -13.36 5.64 -8.69
N SER A 267 -12.06 5.68 -8.42
CA SER A 267 -11.19 4.53 -8.64
C SER A 267 -11.48 3.46 -7.59
N ALA A 268 -11.51 2.18 -7.96
CA ALA A 268 -11.72 1.12 -6.97
C ALA A 268 -10.55 0.96 -5.99
N VAL A 269 -9.36 1.46 -6.33
CA VAL A 269 -8.19 1.51 -5.43
C VAL A 269 -8.21 2.71 -4.46
N ASP A 270 -9.19 3.60 -4.61
CA ASP A 270 -9.34 4.74 -3.72
C ASP A 270 -9.81 4.27 -2.32
N PRO A 271 -9.29 4.85 -1.21
CA PRO A 271 -9.75 4.52 0.14
C PRO A 271 -11.25 4.77 0.38
N LEU A 272 -11.90 5.59 -0.45
CA LEU A 272 -13.35 5.80 -0.43
C LEU A 272 -14.16 4.67 -1.08
N ASN A 273 -13.52 3.59 -1.56
CA ASN A 273 -14.20 2.35 -1.92
C ASN A 273 -14.71 1.61 -0.68
N LEU A 274 -15.84 2.08 -0.16
CA LEU A 274 -16.50 1.56 1.05
C LEU A 274 -17.64 0.56 0.76
N CYS A 275 -17.80 0.16 -0.51
CA CYS A 275 -18.82 -0.78 -0.98
C CYS A 275 -18.68 -2.15 -0.31
N GLY A 276 -19.79 -2.67 0.21
CA GLY A 276 -19.84 -3.89 1.00
C GLY A 276 -19.28 -3.74 2.42
N THR A 277 -19.18 -2.51 2.95
CA THR A 277 -18.87 -2.24 4.37
C THR A 277 -19.74 -1.13 4.94
N VAL A 278 -19.56 0.09 4.45
CA VAL A 278 -20.33 1.27 4.87
C VAL A 278 -21.43 1.55 3.87
N LEU A 279 -21.09 1.47 2.57
CA LEU A 279 -22.05 1.58 1.50
C LEU A 279 -22.66 0.20 1.24
N GLU A 280 -23.97 0.21 1.01
CA GLU A 280 -24.73 -0.96 0.58
C GLU A 280 -24.28 -1.45 -0.80
N GLY A 281 -24.57 -2.72 -1.09
CA GLY A 281 -24.20 -3.39 -2.32
C GLY A 281 -22.93 -4.24 -2.22
N ASP A 282 -22.61 -4.91 -3.33
CA ASP A 282 -21.51 -5.87 -3.39
C ASP A 282 -20.14 -5.22 -3.25
N LYS A 283 -19.21 -5.98 -2.66
CA LYS A 283 -17.81 -5.55 -2.53
C LYS A 283 -17.16 -5.47 -3.91
N VAL A 284 -16.71 -4.28 -4.27
CA VAL A 284 -15.94 -4.06 -5.50
C VAL A 284 -14.44 -4.24 -5.21
N PRO A 285 -13.75 -5.16 -5.91
CA PRO A 285 -12.32 -5.39 -5.69
C PRO A 285 -11.48 -4.14 -5.99
N ALA A 286 -10.58 -3.80 -5.06
CA ALA A 286 -9.65 -2.68 -5.16
C ALA A 286 -8.49 -2.99 -6.11
N LEU A 287 -8.80 -3.17 -7.38
CA LEU A 287 -7.85 -3.45 -8.44
C LEU A 287 -7.70 -2.25 -9.37
N ALA A 288 -6.47 -2.02 -9.82
CA ALA A 288 -6.17 -1.01 -10.81
C ALA A 288 -6.97 -1.31 -12.09
N GLY A 289 -7.83 -0.37 -12.49
CA GLY A 289 -8.71 -0.49 -13.67
C GLY A 289 -10.18 -0.66 -13.31
N ASN A 290 -10.49 -1.16 -12.11
CA ASN A 290 -11.87 -1.17 -11.62
C ASN A 290 -12.29 0.26 -11.23
N ARG A 291 -13.59 0.56 -11.38
CA ARG A 291 -14.18 1.87 -11.10
C ARG A 291 -15.53 1.72 -10.40
N LEU A 292 -15.86 2.71 -9.58
CA LEU A 292 -17.16 2.86 -8.93
C LEU A 292 -17.87 4.07 -9.54
N LEU A 293 -19.19 3.99 -9.65
CA LEU A 293 -20.05 5.11 -9.97
C LEU A 293 -21.03 5.30 -8.81
N LEU A 294 -20.92 6.44 -8.14
CA LEU A 294 -21.80 6.85 -7.06
C LEU A 294 -22.78 7.90 -7.57
N CYS A 295 -24.04 7.80 -7.18
CA CYS A 295 -25.06 8.81 -7.36
C CYS A 295 -25.41 9.36 -5.97
N ASP A 296 -25.09 10.62 -5.70
CA ASP A 296 -25.29 11.25 -4.38
C ASP A 296 -24.76 10.41 -3.19
N GLY A 297 -23.64 9.70 -3.41
CA GLY A 297 -22.99 8.83 -2.42
C GLY A 297 -23.46 7.38 -2.40
N VAL A 298 -24.49 7.00 -3.16
CA VAL A 298 -24.99 5.62 -3.28
C VAL A 298 -24.36 4.94 -4.48
N LEU A 299 -23.91 3.69 -4.34
CA LEU A 299 -23.38 2.92 -5.47
C LEU A 299 -24.50 2.60 -6.47
N VAL A 300 -24.36 3.05 -7.71
CA VAL A 300 -25.31 2.76 -8.79
C VAL A 300 -24.75 1.82 -9.85
N ALA A 301 -23.44 1.86 -10.09
CA ALA A 301 -22.76 0.94 -11.00
C ALA A 301 -21.27 0.81 -10.66
N ALA A 302 -20.65 -0.25 -11.16
CA ALA A 302 -19.22 -0.47 -11.10
C ALA A 302 -18.70 -1.00 -12.43
N GLN A 303 -17.44 -0.69 -12.75
CA GLN A 303 -16.70 -1.36 -13.80
C GLN A 303 -15.74 -2.35 -13.14
N VAL A 304 -15.95 -3.65 -13.38
CA VAL A 304 -15.13 -4.73 -12.81
C VAL A 304 -14.60 -5.60 -13.94
N ALA A 305 -13.27 -5.71 -14.05
CA ALA A 305 -12.61 -6.43 -15.14
C ALA A 305 -13.11 -6.02 -16.53
N GLY A 306 -13.37 -4.72 -16.73
CA GLY A 306 -13.88 -4.15 -17.98
C GLY A 306 -15.37 -4.30 -18.23
N LYS A 307 -16.10 -5.06 -17.39
CA LYS A 307 -17.55 -5.26 -17.49
C LYS A 307 -18.30 -4.26 -16.62
N LEU A 308 -19.44 -3.78 -17.12
CA LEU A 308 -20.37 -2.94 -16.35
C LEU A 308 -21.24 -3.84 -15.47
N VAL A 309 -21.29 -3.54 -14.18
CA VAL A 309 -22.16 -4.16 -13.19
C VAL A 309 -23.04 -3.05 -12.61
N CYS A 310 -24.34 -3.09 -12.87
CA CYS A 310 -25.29 -2.13 -12.31
C CYS A 310 -25.88 -2.66 -11.01
N GLN A 311 -26.18 -1.75 -10.07
CA GLN A 311 -27.03 -2.05 -8.94
C GLN A 311 -28.50 -1.93 -9.39
N GLY A 312 -29.31 -2.95 -9.15
CA GLY A 312 -30.69 -3.03 -9.63
C GLY A 312 -30.82 -3.14 -11.16
N GLU A 313 -32.01 -2.80 -11.67
CA GLU A 313 -32.37 -2.89 -13.10
C GLU A 313 -32.62 -1.50 -13.68
N PRO A 314 -31.58 -0.72 -14.02
CA PRO A 314 -31.75 0.56 -14.69
C PRO A 314 -32.29 0.36 -16.12
N ASP A 315 -33.06 1.32 -16.60
CA ASP A 315 -33.50 1.37 -17.99
C ASP A 315 -32.31 1.49 -18.97
N ALA A 316 -32.58 1.34 -20.27
CA ALA A 316 -31.54 1.37 -21.29
C ALA A 316 -30.81 2.72 -21.36
N ALA A 317 -31.52 3.84 -21.18
CA ALA A 317 -30.96 5.18 -21.27
C ALA A 317 -30.00 5.47 -20.10
N LEU A 318 -30.42 5.12 -18.89
CA LEU A 318 -29.65 5.29 -17.67
C LEU A 318 -28.43 4.35 -17.64
N ARG A 319 -28.60 3.10 -18.11
CA ARG A 319 -27.47 2.16 -18.25
C ARG A 319 -26.40 2.70 -19.20
N GLU A 320 -26.80 3.32 -20.32
CA GLU A 320 -25.84 3.94 -21.25
C GLU A 320 -25.17 5.17 -20.63
N ARG A 321 -25.92 6.01 -19.90
CA ARG A 321 -25.35 7.14 -19.14
C ARG A 321 -24.27 6.66 -18.15
N TYR A 322 -24.51 5.57 -17.42
CA TYR A 322 -23.52 4.98 -16.51
C TYR A 322 -22.27 4.50 -17.24
N ARG A 323 -22.44 3.81 -18.38
CA ARG A 323 -21.35 3.32 -19.22
C ARG A 323 -20.45 4.47 -19.69
N LEU A 324 -21.04 5.55 -20.22
CA LEU A 324 -20.30 6.73 -20.69
C LEU A 324 -19.54 7.41 -19.55
N ARG A 325 -20.18 7.57 -18.38
CA ARG A 325 -19.54 8.21 -17.22
C ARG A 325 -18.36 7.41 -16.68
N LEU A 326 -18.45 6.09 -16.68
CA LEU A 326 -17.35 5.21 -16.26
C LEU A 326 -16.19 5.21 -17.28
N ALA A 327 -16.50 5.30 -18.57
CA ALA A 327 -15.52 5.27 -19.65
C ALA A 327 -14.77 6.59 -19.90
N ALA A 328 -15.32 7.73 -19.47
CA ALA A 328 -14.72 9.06 -19.68
C ALA A 328 -13.25 9.10 -19.18
N PRO A 329 -12.28 9.67 -19.91
CA PRO A 329 -10.93 9.89 -19.36
C PRO A 329 -11.03 10.76 -18.09
N GLY A 330 -10.24 10.41 -17.07
CA GLY A 330 -10.17 11.16 -15.82
C GLY A 330 -9.08 12.20 -15.83
#